data_AF-A0A0E2NLR7-F1
#
_entry.id   AF-A0A0E2NLR7-F1
#
_cell.length_a   1.000
_cell.length_b   1.000
_cell.length_c   1.000
_cell.angle_alpha   90.00
_cell.angle_beta   90.00
_cell.angle_gamma   90.00
#
_symmetry.space_group_name_H-M   'P 1'
#
loop_
_entity.id
_entity.type
_entity.pdbx_description
1 polymer ?
#
loop_
_entity_poly.entity_id
_entity_poly.type
_entity_poly.pdbx_seq_one_letter_code
_entity_poly.pdbx_strand_id
1 'polypeptide(L)'
;MFEAAVGAAATEDEAALATPFVKCLVRLIRANDSHGSWEGKSDAELLGDFIITREQRRAIPIIGDPDPDVLWRLDKFYTAVGLAIEERSGLMASPIMEMSHEGFGRVLFTAGRLVVLSKTLRDVHRFGFETFWKLAAAGTQLAGDATAAIEAYPEVARA
;
A
#
# COMPACT_ATOMS: atom_id res chain seq x y z
N MET A 1 -15.73 -19.78 23.31
CA MET A 1 -14.89 -20.07 22.12
C MET A 1 -14.98 -18.94 21.09
N PHE A 2 -16.17 -18.48 20.70
CA PHE A 2 -16.34 -17.38 19.73
C PHE A 2 -15.80 -16.03 20.24
N GLU A 3 -16.11 -15.62 21.47
CA GLU A 3 -15.57 -14.38 22.07
C GLU A 3 -14.04 -14.37 22.20
N ALA A 4 -13.43 -15.51 22.55
CA ALA A 4 -11.98 -15.62 22.65
C ALA A 4 -11.29 -15.52 21.27
N ALA A 5 -11.92 -16.04 20.22
CA ALA A 5 -11.42 -15.93 18.85
C ALA A 5 -11.56 -14.51 18.28
N VAL A 6 -12.67 -13.82 18.58
CA VAL A 6 -12.87 -12.41 18.20
C VAL A 6 -11.89 -11.51 18.95
N GLY A 7 -11.64 -11.77 20.24
CA GLY A 7 -10.64 -11.04 21.01
C GLY A 7 -9.21 -11.23 20.48
N ALA A 8 -8.83 -12.47 20.11
CA ALA A 8 -7.52 -12.75 19.54
C ALA A 8 -7.32 -12.07 18.18
N ALA A 9 -8.32 -12.12 17.29
CA ALA A 9 -8.26 -11.44 16.00
C ALA A 9 -8.12 -9.91 16.15
N ALA A 10 -8.85 -9.31 17.09
CA ALA A 10 -8.71 -7.88 17.39
C ALA A 10 -7.29 -7.52 17.86
N THR A 11 -6.66 -8.36 18.71
CA THR A 11 -5.27 -8.12 19.14
C THR A 11 -4.24 -8.30 18.02
N GLU A 12 -4.48 -9.20 17.07
CA GLU A 12 -3.61 -9.38 15.91
C GLU A 12 -3.71 -8.20 14.94
N ASP A 13 -4.92 -7.70 14.73
CA ASP A 13 -5.17 -6.54 13.89
C ASP A 13 -4.57 -5.27 14.51
N GLU A 14 -4.73 -5.05 15.82
CA GLU A 14 -4.08 -3.95 16.54
C GLU A 14 -2.55 -3.99 16.38
N ALA A 15 -1.94 -5.18 16.49
CA ALA A 15 -0.50 -5.34 16.30
C ALA A 15 -0.06 -5.03 14.86
N ALA A 16 -0.84 -5.44 13.86
CA ALA A 16 -0.57 -5.15 12.45
C ALA A 16 -0.73 -3.65 12.13
N LEU A 17 -1.80 -3.02 12.66
CA LEU A 17 -2.06 -1.58 12.55
C LEU A 17 -0.96 -0.77 13.23
N ALA A 18 -0.32 -1.31 14.27
CA ALA A 18 0.78 -0.67 14.96
C ALA A 18 2.11 -0.63 14.16
N THR A 19 2.21 -1.40 13.06
CA THR A 19 3.44 -1.46 12.25
C THR A 19 3.75 -0.12 11.57
N PRO A 20 5.04 0.22 11.35
CA PRO A 20 5.42 1.51 10.76
C PRO A 20 4.76 1.79 9.41
N PHE A 21 4.71 0.78 8.53
CA PHE A 21 4.11 0.93 7.20
C PHE A 21 2.61 1.24 7.28
N VAL A 22 1.87 0.50 8.12
CA VAL A 22 0.42 0.70 8.23
C VAL A 22 0.09 2.03 8.90
N LYS A 23 0.85 2.45 9.93
CA LYS A 23 0.74 3.79 10.50
C LYS A 23 0.99 4.90 9.48
N CYS A 24 1.96 4.73 8.60
CA CYS A 24 2.21 5.67 7.50
C CYS A 24 0.99 5.77 6.57
N LEU A 25 0.44 4.62 6.16
CA LEU A 25 -0.76 4.57 5.31
C LEU A 25 -1.98 5.23 5.97
N VAL A 26 -2.23 4.96 7.26
CA VAL A 26 -3.30 5.62 8.02
C VAL A 26 -3.13 7.14 8.01
N ARG A 27 -1.91 7.63 8.29
CA ARG A 27 -1.61 9.07 8.30
C ARG A 27 -1.89 9.71 6.93
N LEU A 28 -1.49 9.05 5.85
CA LEU A 28 -1.77 9.51 4.48
C LEU A 28 -3.26 9.62 4.21
N ILE A 29 -4.04 8.61 4.59
CA ILE A 29 -5.48 8.62 4.38
C ILE A 29 -6.12 9.73 5.21
N ARG A 30 -5.81 9.83 6.51
CA ARG A 30 -6.35 10.89 7.37
C ARG A 30 -5.99 12.29 6.86
N ALA A 31 -4.82 12.48 6.25
CA ALA A 31 -4.44 13.75 5.65
C ALA A 31 -5.29 14.15 4.42
N ASN A 32 -6.02 13.21 3.80
CA ASN A 32 -6.95 13.49 2.71
C ASN A 32 -8.38 13.81 3.20
N ASP A 33 -8.65 13.69 4.51
CA ASP A 33 -9.96 13.96 5.09
C ASP A 33 -10.18 15.44 5.41
N SER A 34 -10.16 16.29 4.38
CA SER A 34 -10.26 17.75 4.52
C SER A 34 -11.53 18.24 5.22
N HIS A 35 -12.60 17.43 5.24
CA HIS A 35 -13.90 17.77 5.80
C HIS A 35 -14.23 17.00 7.09
N GLY A 36 -13.30 16.20 7.62
CA GLY A 36 -13.51 15.41 8.84
C GLY A 36 -14.57 14.32 8.71
N SER A 37 -14.84 13.82 7.50
CA SER A 37 -15.84 12.78 7.25
C SER A 37 -15.48 11.43 7.87
N TRP A 38 -14.22 11.25 8.24
CA TRP A 38 -13.68 10.05 8.88
C TRP A 38 -13.24 10.31 10.33
N GLU A 39 -13.61 11.46 10.90
CA GLU A 39 -13.46 11.71 12.34
C GLU A 39 -14.21 10.63 13.14
N GLY A 40 -13.56 10.09 14.16
CA GLY A 40 -14.10 9.02 14.99
C GLY A 40 -14.00 7.61 14.40
N LYS A 41 -13.69 7.43 13.11
CA LYS A 41 -13.39 6.10 12.57
C LYS A 41 -12.07 5.58 13.13
N SER A 42 -12.07 4.33 13.57
CA SER A 42 -10.86 3.61 13.95
C SER A 42 -9.94 3.38 12.75
N ASP A 43 -8.65 3.12 13.00
CA ASP A 43 -7.69 2.83 11.93
C ASP A 43 -8.06 1.56 11.15
N ALA A 44 -8.66 0.57 11.83
CA ALA A 44 -9.16 -0.65 11.21
C ALA A 44 -10.32 -0.36 10.23
N GLU A 45 -11.30 0.45 10.64
CA GLU A 45 -12.42 0.86 9.78
C GLU A 45 -11.95 1.70 8.60
N LEU A 46 -10.97 2.58 8.82
CA LEU A 46 -10.41 3.44 7.77
C LEU A 46 -9.69 2.64 6.67
N LEU A 47 -9.02 1.56 7.06
CA LEU A 47 -8.30 0.68 6.15
C LEU A 47 -9.11 -0.54 5.71
N GLY A 48 -10.39 -0.65 6.09
CA GLY A 48 -11.23 -1.82 5.83
C GLY A 48 -11.24 -2.22 4.36
N ASP A 49 -11.31 -1.26 3.44
CA ASP A 49 -11.35 -1.51 1.99
C ASP A 49 -10.01 -1.97 1.38
N PHE A 50 -8.92 -1.93 2.14
CA PHE A 50 -7.67 -2.59 1.77
C PHE A 50 -7.71 -4.08 2.08
N ILE A 51 -8.64 -4.53 2.92
CA ILE A 51 -8.75 -5.92 3.37
C ILE A 51 -9.92 -6.61 2.65
N ILE A 52 -9.57 -7.54 1.75
CA ILE A 52 -10.52 -8.32 0.97
C ILE A 52 -10.25 -9.80 1.15
N THR A 53 -11.30 -10.56 1.42
CA THR A 53 -11.21 -12.03 1.47
C THR A 53 -10.89 -12.59 0.08
N ARG A 54 -10.38 -13.82 0.04
CA ARG A 54 -10.11 -14.52 -1.24
C ARG A 54 -11.38 -14.68 -2.08
N GLU A 55 -12.51 -14.89 -1.44
CA GLU A 55 -13.81 -15.08 -2.10
C GLU A 55 -14.28 -13.76 -2.73
N GLN A 56 -14.30 -12.66 -1.97
CA GLN A 56 -14.61 -11.32 -2.49
C GLN A 56 -13.69 -10.96 -3.66
N ARG A 57 -12.39 -11.20 -3.52
CA ARG A 57 -11.41 -10.91 -4.57
C ARG A 57 -11.72 -11.64 -5.89
N ARG A 58 -12.11 -12.91 -5.81
CA ARG A 58 -12.45 -13.73 -6.99
C ARG A 58 -13.76 -13.31 -7.62
N ALA A 59 -14.72 -12.84 -6.81
CA ALA A 59 -16.02 -12.39 -7.27
C ALA A 59 -15.95 -11.05 -8.05
N ILE A 60 -14.92 -10.23 -7.81
CA ILE A 60 -14.73 -8.97 -8.56
C ILE A 60 -14.43 -9.27 -10.03
N PRO A 61 -15.28 -8.80 -10.98
CA PRO A 61 -15.03 -8.92 -12.40
C PRO A 61 -13.92 -7.96 -12.85
N ILE A 62 -13.18 -8.34 -13.89
CA ILE A 62 -12.15 -7.51 -14.52
C ILE A 62 -12.71 -7.08 -15.87
N ILE A 63 -13.45 -5.98 -15.87
CA ILE A 63 -14.15 -5.47 -17.06
C ILE A 63 -13.99 -3.96 -17.08
N GLY A 64 -13.45 -3.44 -18.18
CA GLY A 64 -13.21 -2.00 -18.34
C GLY A 64 -12.28 -1.43 -17.27
N ASP A 65 -12.38 -0.13 -17.04
CA ASP A 65 -11.52 0.59 -16.09
C ASP A 65 -11.72 0.10 -14.65
N PRO A 66 -10.64 0.00 -13.84
CA PRO A 66 -10.78 -0.17 -12.40
C PRO A 66 -11.55 0.99 -11.77
N ASP A 67 -12.31 0.66 -10.72
CA ASP A 67 -13.06 1.66 -9.95
C ASP A 67 -12.13 2.78 -9.43
N PRO A 68 -12.52 4.07 -9.48
CA PRO A 68 -11.72 5.17 -8.98
C PRO A 68 -11.26 5.02 -7.53
N ASP A 69 -12.06 4.42 -6.66
CA ASP A 69 -11.71 4.20 -5.26
C ASP A 69 -10.61 3.14 -5.14
N VAL A 70 -10.63 2.12 -6.02
CA VAL A 70 -9.57 1.11 -6.10
C VAL A 70 -8.26 1.75 -6.55
N LEU A 71 -8.30 2.60 -7.58
CA LEU A 71 -7.14 3.34 -8.05
C LEU A 71 -6.59 4.30 -6.99
N TRP A 72 -7.47 4.95 -6.23
CA TRP A 72 -7.07 5.82 -5.12
C TRP A 72 -6.40 5.02 -3.99
N ARG A 73 -6.93 3.85 -3.62
CA ARG A 73 -6.29 2.97 -2.62
C ARG A 73 -4.92 2.48 -3.09
N LEU A 74 -4.80 2.12 -4.36
CA LEU A 74 -3.55 1.73 -4.99
C LEU A 74 -2.51 2.86 -4.94
N ASP A 75 -2.92 4.08 -5.29
CA ASP A 75 -2.11 5.30 -5.21
C ASP A 75 -1.63 5.54 -3.76
N LYS A 76 -2.52 5.47 -2.77
CA LYS A 76 -2.16 5.68 -1.36
C LYS A 76 -1.23 4.59 -0.82
N PHE A 77 -1.42 3.34 -1.24
CA PHE A 77 -0.50 2.25 -0.90
C PHE A 77 0.91 2.51 -1.44
N TYR A 78 1.04 2.86 -2.73
CA TYR A 78 2.35 3.15 -3.30
C TYR A 78 2.95 4.46 -2.79
N THR A 79 2.14 5.48 -2.48
CA THR A 79 2.60 6.68 -1.78
C THR A 79 3.23 6.33 -0.43
N ALA A 80 2.60 5.42 0.33
CA ALA A 80 3.17 4.94 1.60
C ALA A 80 4.49 4.16 1.39
N VAL A 81 4.62 3.41 0.30
CA VAL A 81 5.88 2.75 -0.08
C VAL A 81 6.98 3.78 -0.34
N GLY A 82 6.69 4.85 -1.07
CA GLY A 82 7.65 5.93 -1.34
C GLY A 82 8.17 6.58 -0.06
N LEU A 83 7.25 6.94 0.85
CA LEU A 83 7.61 7.51 2.16
C LEU A 83 8.43 6.55 3.00
N ALA A 84 8.11 5.25 2.98
CA ALA A 84 8.87 4.24 3.70
C ALA A 84 10.29 4.05 3.14
N ILE A 85 10.48 4.21 1.82
CA ILE A 85 11.82 4.20 1.20
C ILE A 85 12.60 5.44 1.63
N GLU A 86 11.97 6.61 1.62
CA GLU A 86 12.60 7.88 2.02
C GLU A 86 13.01 7.86 3.49
N GLU A 87 12.15 7.36 4.40
CA GLU A 87 12.46 7.23 5.82
C GLU A 87 13.68 6.31 6.08
N ARG A 88 13.85 5.25 5.28
CA ARG A 88 14.95 4.29 5.45
C ARG A 88 16.26 4.73 4.80
N SER A 89 16.17 5.37 3.63
CA SER A 89 17.34 5.68 2.79
C SER A 89 17.80 7.14 2.89
N GLY A 90 16.92 8.04 3.36
CA GLY A 90 17.11 9.48 3.32
C GLY A 90 17.02 10.09 1.92
N LEU A 91 16.59 9.31 0.90
CA LEU A 91 16.42 9.77 -0.47
C LEU A 91 14.95 9.71 -0.87
N MET A 92 14.46 10.79 -1.47
CA MET A 92 13.11 10.85 -2.02
C MET A 92 12.95 9.81 -3.14
N ALA A 93 11.95 8.94 -3.01
CA ALA A 93 11.60 7.94 -4.00
C ALA A 93 10.28 8.31 -4.68
N SER A 94 10.34 8.78 -5.92
CA SER A 94 9.19 9.27 -6.67
C SER A 94 8.49 8.15 -7.44
N PRO A 95 7.18 7.92 -7.26
CA PRO A 95 6.43 6.95 -8.05
C PRO A 95 6.07 7.50 -9.44
N ILE A 96 6.10 6.62 -10.44
CA ILE A 96 5.46 6.80 -11.74
C ILE A 96 4.58 5.58 -11.98
N MET A 97 3.29 5.79 -12.21
CA MET A 97 2.33 4.73 -12.47
C MET A 97 1.60 4.97 -13.78
N GLU A 98 1.55 3.95 -14.62
CA GLU A 98 0.78 3.96 -15.87
C GLU A 98 -0.10 2.73 -15.90
N MET A 99 -1.43 2.94 -16.01
CA MET A 99 -2.46 1.90 -16.04
C MET A 99 -3.23 1.92 -17.36
N SER A 100 -3.55 0.73 -17.86
CA SER A 100 -4.45 0.52 -18.98
C SER A 100 -5.90 0.39 -18.51
N HIS A 101 -6.81 0.52 -19.47
CA HIS A 101 -8.25 0.34 -19.28
C HIS A 101 -8.67 -1.08 -18.89
N GLU A 102 -7.76 -2.04 -18.80
CA GLU A 102 -8.06 -3.42 -18.37
C GLU A 102 -7.48 -3.74 -16.99
N GLY A 103 -6.98 -2.72 -16.26
CA GLY A 103 -6.37 -2.93 -14.95
C GLY A 103 -4.99 -3.58 -15.01
N PHE A 104 -4.28 -3.41 -16.13
CA PHE A 104 -2.88 -3.77 -16.28
C PHE A 104 -2.00 -2.53 -16.26
N GLY A 105 -0.76 -2.68 -15.82
CA GLY A 105 0.29 -1.74 -16.20
C GLY A 105 1.48 -1.83 -15.28
N ARG A 106 2.06 -0.70 -14.90
CA ARG A 106 3.34 -0.69 -14.19
C ARG A 106 3.43 0.46 -13.21
N VAL A 107 4.06 0.18 -12.07
CA VAL A 107 4.55 1.20 -11.15
C VAL A 107 6.07 1.11 -11.06
N LEU A 108 6.71 2.28 -11.15
CA LEU A 108 8.14 2.48 -11.08
C LEU A 108 8.42 3.45 -9.93
N PHE A 109 9.51 3.24 -9.21
CA PHE A 109 10.06 4.26 -8.32
C PHE A 109 11.44 4.65 -8.78
N THR A 110 11.71 5.95 -8.74
CA THR A 110 13.04 6.50 -9.00
C THR A 110 13.58 7.24 -7.78
N ALA A 111 14.85 7.01 -7.45
CA ALA A 111 15.64 7.88 -6.58
C ALA A 111 16.79 8.44 -7.42
N GLY A 112 16.89 9.77 -7.53
CA GLY A 112 17.80 10.40 -8.50
C GLY A 112 17.54 9.87 -9.91
N ARG A 113 18.52 9.19 -10.50
CA ARG A 113 18.42 8.54 -11.83
C ARG A 113 18.25 7.03 -11.79
N LEU A 114 18.19 6.43 -10.59
CA LEU A 114 18.09 4.99 -10.41
C LEU A 114 16.62 4.57 -10.33
N VAL A 115 16.21 3.56 -11.11
CA VAL A 115 14.94 2.86 -10.90
C VAL A 115 15.12 1.87 -9.75
N VAL A 116 14.54 2.18 -8.59
CA VAL A 116 14.71 1.41 -7.35
C VAL A 116 13.63 0.35 -7.15
N LEU A 117 12.46 0.55 -7.76
CA LEU A 117 11.36 -0.42 -7.78
C LEU A 117 10.78 -0.49 -9.18
N SER A 118 10.48 -1.70 -9.65
CA SER A 118 9.73 -1.90 -10.88
C SER A 118 8.76 -3.05 -10.74
N LYS A 119 7.46 -2.73 -10.69
CA LYS A 119 6.40 -3.72 -10.46
C LYS A 119 5.35 -3.65 -11.55
N THR A 120 5.11 -4.78 -12.21
CA THR A 120 3.94 -4.96 -13.09
C THR A 120 2.69 -5.14 -12.23
N LEU A 121 1.65 -4.40 -12.57
CA LEU A 121 0.32 -4.50 -11.98
C LEU A 121 -0.60 -5.27 -12.94
N ARG A 122 -1.38 -6.18 -12.37
CA ARG A 122 -2.38 -6.99 -13.08
C ARG A 122 -3.60 -7.11 -12.19
N ASP A 123 -4.76 -7.26 -12.81
CA ASP A 123 -6.04 -7.43 -12.11
C ASP A 123 -6.27 -6.30 -11.08
N VAL A 124 -5.96 -5.05 -11.42
CA VAL A 124 -6.00 -3.93 -10.47
C VAL A 124 -7.38 -3.74 -9.83
N HIS A 125 -8.46 -4.10 -10.52
CA HIS A 125 -9.83 -4.17 -9.96
C HIS A 125 -9.90 -4.93 -8.64
N ARG A 126 -9.01 -5.92 -8.47
CA ARG A 126 -8.93 -6.84 -7.34
C ARG A 126 -7.90 -6.41 -6.29
N PHE A 127 -7.41 -5.18 -6.34
CA PHE A 127 -6.41 -4.68 -5.39
C PHE A 127 -6.94 -4.77 -3.95
N GLY A 128 -6.11 -5.34 -3.07
CA GLY A 128 -6.36 -5.52 -1.66
C GLY A 128 -5.52 -6.66 -1.07
N PHE A 129 -5.65 -6.91 0.23
CA PHE A 129 -4.87 -7.88 1.02
C PHE A 129 -5.81 -8.73 1.86
N GLU A 130 -5.43 -9.96 2.23
CA GLU A 130 -6.33 -10.80 3.04
C GLU A 130 -6.38 -10.38 4.51
N THR A 131 -5.32 -9.72 5.00
CA THR A 131 -5.17 -9.27 6.39
C THR A 131 -4.28 -8.03 6.47
N PHE A 132 -4.36 -7.27 7.56
CA PHE A 132 -3.47 -6.13 7.81
C PHE A 132 -1.99 -6.55 7.85
N TRP A 133 -1.68 -7.74 8.34
CA TRP A 133 -0.31 -8.27 8.30
C TRP A 133 0.20 -8.45 6.86
N LYS A 134 -0.64 -8.93 5.94
CA LYS A 134 -0.23 -9.06 4.53
C LYS A 134 -0.07 -7.71 3.84
N LEU A 135 -0.92 -6.73 4.19
CA LEU A 135 -0.76 -5.34 3.76
C LEU A 135 0.59 -4.77 4.25
N ALA A 136 0.87 -4.91 5.55
CA ALA A 136 2.11 -4.44 6.17
C ALA A 136 3.35 -5.11 5.56
N ALA A 137 3.32 -6.43 5.41
CA ALA A 137 4.43 -7.20 4.84
C ALA A 137 4.72 -6.81 3.40
N ALA A 138 3.69 -6.68 2.56
CA ALA A 138 3.85 -6.30 1.16
C ALA A 138 4.50 -4.91 1.01
N GLY A 139 4.00 -3.91 1.75
CA GLY A 139 4.57 -2.57 1.72
C GLY A 139 5.99 -2.50 2.27
N THR A 140 6.23 -3.18 3.39
CA THR A 140 7.55 -3.25 4.04
C THR A 140 8.59 -3.90 3.15
N GLN A 141 8.21 -4.96 2.42
CA GLN A 141 9.09 -5.67 1.50
C GLN A 141 9.43 -4.82 0.28
N LEU A 142 8.43 -4.18 -0.36
CA LEU A 142 8.69 -3.28 -1.49
C LEU A 142 9.65 -2.15 -1.11
N ALA A 143 9.47 -1.56 0.08
CA ALA A 143 10.39 -0.54 0.59
C ALA A 143 11.79 -1.11 0.87
N GLY A 144 11.88 -2.32 1.42
CA GLY A 144 13.16 -2.99 1.70
C GLY A 144 13.95 -3.31 0.43
N ASP A 145 13.27 -3.87 -0.58
CA ASP A 145 13.88 -4.18 -1.88
C ASP A 145 14.40 -2.91 -2.57
N ALA A 146 13.63 -1.81 -2.53
CA ALA A 146 14.05 -0.53 -3.08
C ALA A 146 15.22 0.10 -2.30
N THR A 147 15.22 0.04 -0.96
CA THR A 147 16.36 0.50 -0.15
C THR A 147 17.61 -0.31 -0.48
N ALA A 148 17.51 -1.63 -0.63
CA ALA A 148 18.64 -2.47 -1.02
C ALA A 148 19.18 -2.09 -2.42
N ALA A 149 18.31 -1.74 -3.37
CA ALA A 149 18.75 -1.24 -4.67
C ALA A 149 19.50 0.11 -4.56
N ILE A 150 19.06 1.01 -3.69
CA ILE A 150 19.74 2.29 -3.42
C ILE A 150 21.13 2.05 -2.82
N GLU A 151 21.24 1.14 -1.84
CA GLU A 151 22.51 0.80 -1.19
C GLU A 151 23.51 0.15 -2.16
N ALA A 152 23.01 -0.61 -3.13
CA ALA A 152 23.84 -1.24 -4.16
C ALA A 152 24.39 -0.24 -5.20
N TYR A 153 23.68 0.86 -5.46
CA TYR A 153 24.03 1.86 -6.49
C TYR A 153 23.88 3.32 -5.99
N PRO A 154 24.58 3.71 -4.91
CA PRO A 154 24.37 4.98 -4.23
C PRO A 154 24.73 6.20 -5.09
N GLU A 155 25.69 6.08 -6.00
CA GLU A 155 26.10 7.14 -6.92
C GLU A 155 25.01 7.48 -7.93
N VAL A 156 24.24 6.49 -8.40
CA VAL A 156 23.13 6.70 -9.33
C VAL A 156 21.89 7.22 -8.59
N ALA A 157 21.67 6.73 -7.37
CA ALA A 157 20.55 7.15 -6.53
C ALA A 157 20.65 8.61 -6.06
N ARG A 158 21.87 9.15 -5.92
CA ARG A 158 22.15 10.53 -5.48
C ARG A 158 22.42 11.52 -6.63
N ALA A 159 22.31 11.06 -7.88
CA ALA A 159 22.62 11.84 -9.09
C ALA A 159 21.54 12.87 -9.47
#